data_AF-A0A090Z2Z5-F1
#
_entry.id   AF-A0A090Z2Z5-F1
#
_cell.length_a   1.000
_cell.length_b   1.000
_cell.length_c   1.000
_cell.angle_alpha   90.00
_cell.angle_beta   90.00
_cell.angle_gamma   90.00
#
_symmetry.space_group_name_H-M   'P 1'
#
loop_
_entity.id
_entity.type
_entity.pdbx_description
1 polymer ?
#
loop_
_entity_poly.entity_id
_entity_poly.type
_entity_poly.pdbx_seq_one_letter_code
_entity_poly.pdbx_strand_id
1 'polypeptide(L)'
;MSKDQGTNTMVHRQFGQTDRTIKVEKLIDKGLLEISKEIDTYKNGVGRVASIPFLEKIYNKLLQMKSKMSPALYKPSFARAVMDSWDFSLPLTDTLIKIDYEYNKLK
;
A
#
# COMPACT_ATOMS: atom_id res chain seq x y z
N MET A 1 31.00 -33.50 -17.59
CA MET A 1 31.18 -32.06 -17.29
C MET A 1 30.09 -31.29 -18.00
N SER A 2 28.98 -31.02 -17.32
CA SER A 2 27.91 -30.15 -17.83
C SER A 2 28.02 -28.81 -17.11
N LYS A 3 28.33 -27.76 -17.86
CA LYS A 3 28.08 -26.38 -17.45
C LYS A 3 26.66 -26.07 -17.90
N ASP A 4 25.76 -25.73 -16.97
CA ASP A 4 24.57 -25.00 -17.38
C ASP A 4 24.14 -23.97 -16.33
N GLN A 5 24.45 -22.73 -16.70
CA GLN A 5 23.75 -21.47 -16.50
C GLN A 5 22.95 -21.24 -15.21
N GLY A 6 23.57 -20.49 -14.30
CA GLY A 6 22.85 -19.69 -13.31
C GLY A 6 22.00 -18.64 -14.01
N THR A 7 20.70 -18.71 -13.82
CA THR A 7 19.74 -17.71 -14.26
C THR A 7 19.87 -16.47 -13.37
N ASN A 8 20.73 -15.54 -13.79
CA ASN A 8 20.73 -14.18 -13.26
C ASN A 8 19.36 -13.57 -13.58
N THR A 9 18.50 -13.47 -12.57
CA THR A 9 17.19 -12.82 -12.70
C THR A 9 17.45 -11.32 -12.79
N MET A 10 17.67 -10.83 -14.01
CA MET A 10 17.83 -9.41 -14.28
C MET A 10 16.45 -8.77 -14.14
N VAL A 11 16.17 -8.17 -12.98
CA VAL A 11 14.95 -7.38 -12.76
C VAL A 11 15.04 -6.13 -13.64
N HIS A 12 14.48 -6.21 -14.85
CA HIS A 12 14.37 -5.06 -15.73
C HIS A 12 13.51 -4.00 -15.04
N ARG A 13 14.14 -2.93 -14.55
CA ARG A 13 13.41 -1.70 -14.17
C ARG A 13 12.67 -1.25 -15.42
N GLN A 14 11.34 -1.21 -15.37
CA GLN A 14 10.56 -0.66 -16.48
C GLN A 14 11.01 0.79 -16.71
N PHE A 15 11.30 1.12 -17.96
CA PHE A 15 11.67 2.48 -18.39
C PHE A 15 10.62 3.47 -17.84
N GLY A 16 11.00 4.28 -16.84
CA GLY A 16 10.13 5.26 -16.17
C GLY A 16 9.91 5.05 -14.67
N GLN A 17 10.23 3.88 -14.09
CA GLN A 17 10.13 3.70 -12.63
C GLN A 17 11.33 4.32 -11.91
N THR A 18 11.06 5.35 -11.10
CA THR A 18 12.06 5.90 -10.18
C THR A 18 12.19 5.02 -8.93
N ASP A 19 13.32 5.09 -8.23
CA ASP A 19 13.48 4.41 -6.93
C ASP A 19 12.36 4.82 -5.93
N ARG A 20 11.82 6.03 -6.07
CA ARG A 20 10.67 6.51 -5.29
C ARG A 20 9.37 5.82 -5.70
N THR A 21 9.15 5.64 -7.00
CA THR A 21 7.99 4.90 -7.53
C THR A 21 7.98 3.46 -6.99
N ILE A 22 9.12 2.78 -7.02
CA ILE A 22 9.27 1.42 -6.48
C ILE A 22 9.03 1.38 -4.97
N LYS A 23 9.54 2.38 -4.23
CA LYS A 23 9.30 2.51 -2.78
C LYS A 23 7.80 2.64 -2.48
N VAL A 24 7.09 3.51 -3.22
CA VAL A 24 5.66 3.73 -3.04
C VAL A 24 4.86 2.49 -3.39
N GLU A 25 5.21 1.78 -4.46
CA GLU A 25 4.57 0.52 -4.82
C GLU A 25 4.69 -0.53 -3.71
N LYS A 26 5.89 -0.72 -3.16
CA LYS A 26 6.12 -1.64 -2.03
C LYS A 26 5.34 -1.24 -0.77
N LEU A 27 5.22 0.07 -0.50
CA LEU A 27 4.41 0.56 0.61
C LEU A 27 2.93 0.26 0.39
N ILE A 28 2.42 0.47 -0.83
CA ILE A 28 1.04 0.14 -1.19
C ILE A 28 0.78 -1.36 -1.03
N ASP A 29 1.69 -2.22 -1.49
CA ASP A 29 1.56 -3.67 -1.33
C ASP A 29 1.53 -4.10 0.13
N LYS A 30 2.34 -3.46 0.98
CA LYS A 30 2.29 -3.65 2.43
C LYS A 30 0.93 -3.23 3.00
N GLY A 31 0.41 -2.07 2.59
CA GLY A 31 -0.88 -1.56 3.03
C GLY A 31 -2.04 -2.48 2.63
N LEU A 32 -2.04 -2.99 1.40
CA LEU A 32 -3.03 -3.98 0.94
C LEU A 32 -3.01 -5.25 1.80
N LEU A 33 -1.82 -5.77 2.10
CA LEU A 33 -1.65 -6.94 2.97
C LEU A 33 -2.15 -6.68 4.40
N GLU A 34 -1.82 -5.52 4.99
CA GLU A 34 -2.24 -5.18 6.35
C GLU A 34 -3.76 -4.98 6.44
N ILE A 35 -4.40 -4.39 5.43
CA ILE A 35 -5.87 -4.26 5.38
C ILE A 35 -6.52 -5.64 5.33
N SER A 36 -6.04 -6.55 4.47
CA SER A 36 -6.58 -7.91 4.38
C SER A 36 -6.48 -8.64 5.72
N LYS A 37 -5.33 -8.53 6.41
CA LYS A 37 -5.15 -9.09 7.76
C LYS A 37 -6.12 -8.51 8.77
N GLU A 38 -6.37 -7.20 8.74
CA GLU A 38 -7.32 -6.55 9.66
C GLU A 38 -8.75 -7.02 9.39
N ILE A 39 -9.15 -7.15 8.11
CA ILE A 39 -10.46 -7.68 7.73
C ILE A 39 -10.62 -9.14 8.22
N ASP A 40 -9.61 -9.98 8.05
CA ASP A 40 -9.65 -11.37 8.52
C ASP A 40 -9.72 -11.44 10.06
N THR A 41 -8.97 -10.57 10.75
CA THR A 41 -8.99 -10.45 12.21
C THR A 41 -10.37 -9.98 12.70
N TYR A 42 -11.02 -9.06 11.98
CA TYR A 42 -12.38 -8.62 12.26
C TYR A 42 -13.40 -9.75 12.09
N LYS A 43 -13.31 -10.53 11.00
CA LYS A 43 -14.17 -11.71 10.78
C LYS A 43 -14.02 -12.77 11.86
N ASN A 44 -12.84 -12.87 12.47
CA ASN A 44 -12.54 -13.74 13.60
C ASN A 44 -12.95 -13.14 14.96
N GLY A 45 -13.62 -11.98 14.99
CA GLY A 45 -14.14 -11.34 16.20
C GLY A 45 -13.12 -10.53 17.01
N VAL A 46 -11.92 -10.30 16.47
CA VAL A 46 -10.80 -9.65 17.17
C VAL A 46 -10.47 -8.27 16.61
N GLY A 47 -10.83 -7.98 15.35
CA GLY A 47 -10.52 -6.71 14.67
C GLY A 47 -11.30 -5.53 15.26
N ARG A 48 -10.61 -4.39 15.44
CA ARG A 48 -11.13 -3.23 16.20
C ARG A 48 -10.83 -1.88 15.58
N VAL A 49 -10.09 -1.84 14.47
CA VAL A 49 -9.54 -0.59 13.94
C VAL A 49 -10.59 0.22 13.18
N ALA A 50 -11.40 -0.44 12.35
CA ALA A 50 -12.53 0.16 11.65
C ALA A 50 -13.54 -0.90 11.18
N SER A 51 -14.69 -0.45 10.70
CA SER A 51 -15.66 -1.33 10.06
C SER A 51 -15.11 -1.92 8.76
N ILE A 52 -15.47 -3.16 8.44
CA ILE A 52 -15.09 -3.84 7.19
C ILE A 52 -15.36 -2.99 5.94
N PRO A 53 -16.53 -2.33 5.76
CA PRO A 53 -16.76 -1.49 4.59
C PRO A 53 -15.78 -0.33 4.45
N PHE A 54 -15.30 0.22 5.57
CA PHE A 54 -14.32 1.29 5.55
C PHE A 54 -12.93 0.76 5.16
N LEU A 55 -12.55 -0.43 5.65
CA LEU A 55 -11.32 -1.12 5.25
C LEU A 55 -11.31 -1.46 3.76
N GLU A 56 -12.40 -2.02 3.24
CA GLU A 56 -12.57 -2.31 1.80
C GLU A 56 -12.49 -1.04 0.94
N LYS A 57 -13.07 0.08 1.43
CA LYS A 57 -12.95 1.37 0.76
C LYS A 57 -11.50 1.82 0.66
N ILE A 58 -10.72 1.71 1.74
CA ILE A 58 -9.29 2.06 1.71
C ILE A 58 -8.52 1.11 0.77
N TYR A 59 -8.80 -0.19 0.83
CA TYR A 59 -8.19 -1.19 -0.07
C TYR A 59 -8.36 -0.80 -1.54
N ASN A 60 -9.58 -0.46 -1.94
CA ASN A 60 -9.86 -0.03 -3.31
C ASN A 60 -9.13 1.28 -3.67
N LYS A 61 -8.99 2.23 -2.74
CA LYS A 61 -8.20 3.44 -2.97
C LYS A 61 -6.72 3.11 -3.17
N LEU A 62 -6.16 2.18 -2.39
CA LEU A 62 -4.78 1.71 -2.58
C LEU A 62 -4.57 1.04 -3.95
N LEU A 63 -5.54 0.26 -4.43
CA LEU A 63 -5.49 -0.29 -5.79
C LEU A 63 -5.48 0.81 -6.86
N GLN A 64 -6.31 1.85 -6.69
CA GLN A 64 -6.30 3.01 -7.60
C GLN A 64 -4.96 3.75 -7.56
N MET A 65 -4.39 3.95 -6.37
CA MET A 65 -3.06 4.54 -6.21
C MET A 65 -2.01 3.72 -6.96
N LYS A 66 -2.01 2.39 -6.81
CA LYS A 66 -1.07 1.50 -7.49
C LYS A 66 -1.22 1.55 -9.01
N SER A 67 -2.46 1.56 -9.51
CA SER A 67 -2.76 1.61 -10.95
C SER A 67 -2.35 2.94 -11.59
N LYS A 68 -2.54 4.07 -10.89
CA LYS A 68 -2.27 5.41 -11.44
C LYS A 68 -0.85 5.89 -11.19
N MET A 69 -0.28 5.52 -10.04
CA MET A 69 1.07 5.85 -9.59
C MET A 69 1.46 7.34 -9.79
N SER A 70 0.49 8.25 -9.68
CA SER A 70 0.67 9.68 -9.88
C SER A 70 -0.41 10.45 -9.11
N PRO A 71 -0.02 11.36 -8.19
CA PRO A 71 -0.96 12.19 -7.44
C PRO A 71 -1.70 13.21 -8.32
N ALA A 72 -1.17 13.53 -9.52
CA ALA A 72 -1.88 14.33 -10.50
C ALA A 72 -3.08 13.59 -11.11
N LEU A 73 -3.00 12.25 -11.20
CA LEU A 73 -4.06 11.40 -11.77
C LEU A 73 -5.04 10.89 -10.71
N TYR A 74 -4.60 10.75 -9.46
CA TYR A 74 -5.44 10.26 -8.38
C TYR A 74 -4.99 10.82 -7.03
N LYS A 75 -5.86 11.59 -6.39
CA LYS A 75 -5.61 12.11 -5.03
C LYS A 75 -6.35 11.26 -4.00
N PRO A 76 -5.66 10.45 -3.19
CA PRO A 76 -6.31 9.69 -2.14
C PRO A 76 -6.92 10.62 -1.09
N SER A 77 -8.08 10.24 -0.57
CA SER A 77 -8.82 11.01 0.44
C SER A 77 -9.05 10.23 1.75
N PHE A 78 -8.22 9.22 2.04
CA PHE A 78 -8.38 8.41 3.25
C PHE A 78 -7.51 8.89 4.42
N ALA A 79 -6.37 9.53 4.17
CA ALA A 79 -5.39 9.83 5.21
C ALA A 79 -5.98 10.66 6.35
N ARG A 80 -6.77 11.70 6.05
CA ARG A 80 -7.45 12.50 7.07
C ARG A 80 -8.39 11.67 7.93
N ALA A 81 -9.23 10.84 7.33
CA ALA A 81 -10.17 10.00 8.07
C ALA A 81 -9.47 8.97 8.97
N VAL A 82 -8.33 8.43 8.53
CA VAL A 82 -7.46 7.56 9.32
C VAL A 82 -6.85 8.31 10.50
N MET A 83 -6.23 9.48 10.25
CA MET A 83 -5.62 10.30 11.31
C MET A 83 -6.63 10.80 12.35
N ASP A 84 -7.85 11.13 11.93
CA ASP A 84 -8.87 11.68 12.82
C ASP A 84 -9.50 10.61 13.73
N SER A 85 -9.43 9.32 13.35
CA SER A 85 -10.28 8.28 13.95
C SER A 85 -9.54 7.06 14.49
N TRP A 86 -8.28 6.83 14.11
CA TRP A 86 -7.56 5.60 14.42
C TRP A 86 -6.41 5.82 15.39
N ASP A 87 -6.12 4.80 16.19
CA ASP A 87 -4.95 4.77 17.05
C ASP A 87 -3.67 4.71 16.19
N PHE A 88 -2.79 5.69 16.38
CA PHE A 88 -1.51 5.82 15.69
C PHE A 88 -0.50 4.74 16.09
N SER A 89 -0.71 4.06 17.21
CA SER A 89 0.13 2.93 17.63
C SER A 89 -0.10 1.67 16.78
N LEU A 90 -1.18 1.63 16.00
CA LEU A 90 -1.51 0.49 15.15
C LEU A 90 -0.63 0.49 13.88
N PRO A 91 -0.02 -0.67 13.53
CA PRO A 91 0.82 -0.78 12.33
C PRO A 91 0.12 -0.34 11.04
N LEU A 92 -1.18 -0.65 10.92
CA LEU A 92 -1.97 -0.26 9.76
C LEU A 92 -2.12 1.27 9.63
N THR A 93 -2.33 1.97 10.74
CA THR A 93 -2.44 3.44 10.76
C THR A 93 -1.15 4.09 10.27
N ASP A 94 0.00 3.68 10.82
CA ASP A 94 1.33 4.19 10.40
C ASP A 94 1.59 3.90 8.91
N THR A 95 1.32 2.67 8.46
CA THR A 95 1.50 2.29 7.06
C THR A 95 0.65 3.17 6.13
N LEU A 96 -0.62 3.41 6.44
CA LEU A 96 -1.51 4.22 5.61
C LEU A 96 -1.07 5.69 5.52
N ILE A 97 -0.63 6.27 6.63
CA ILE A 97 -0.09 7.64 6.67
C ILE A 97 1.18 7.74 5.83
N LYS A 98 2.08 6.75 5.98
CA LYS A 98 3.33 6.70 5.21
C LYS A 98 3.09 6.53 3.72
N ILE A 99 2.11 5.73 3.32
CA ILE A 99 1.69 5.58 1.93
C ILE A 99 1.23 6.94 1.37
N ASP A 100 0.31 7.62 2.05
CA ASP A 100 -0.21 8.92 1.61
C ASP A 100 0.91 9.95 1.46
N TYR A 101 1.78 10.04 2.47
CA TYR A 101 2.90 10.97 2.48
C TYR A 101 3.89 10.73 1.34
N GLU A 102 4.28 9.48 1.08
CA GLU A 102 5.24 9.16 0.01
C GLU A 102 4.62 9.23 -1.38
N TYR A 103 3.34 8.87 -1.52
CA TYR A 103 2.61 8.96 -2.78
C TYR A 103 2.46 10.40 -3.24
N ASN A 104 2.12 11.32 -2.32
CA ASN A 104 2.01 12.75 -2.63
C ASN A 104 3.35 13.41 -3.03
N LYS A 105 4.48 12.71 -2.88
CA LYS A 105 5.81 13.15 -3.33
C LYS A 105 6.22 12.59 -4.69
N LEU A 106 5.38 11.76 -5.32
CA LEU A 106 5.57 11.37 -6.71
C LEU A 106 5.31 12.58 -7.62
N LYS A 107 6.02 12.63 -8.74
CA LYS A 107 5.86 13.68 -9.75
C LYS A 107 4.92 13.21 -10.84
#